data_AF-A0A8J3LS01-F1
#
_entry.id   AF-A0A8J3LS01-F1
#
_cell.length_a   1.000
_cell.length_b   1.000
_cell.length_c   1.000
_cell.angle_alpha   90.00
_cell.angle_beta   90.00
_cell.angle_gamma   90.00
#
_symmetry.space_group_name_H-M   'P 1'
#
loop_
_entity.id
_entity.type
_entity.pdbx_description
1 polymer ?
#
loop_
_entity_poly.entity_id
_entity_poly.type
_entity_poly.pdbx_seq_one_letter_code
_entity_poly.pdbx_strand_id
1 'polypeptide(L)'
;MSLMVVAVLLLAGLSEALGRLLPLVARRPGVSRPVAAELLLIGAVVEGAVFALWPLTSWTIAELVLSPPLFGAAALTWTPGLAAPLLLSAVLAFPLLGPLLHLLLFVGVGIGLVAPLSAMTGLGWWAAAGCVAVAGVGLGVAVEAVRRLVAKISGTGARESLA
;
A
#
# COMPACT_ATOMS: atom_id res chain seq x y z
N MET A 1 -11.19 13.73 0.40
CA MET A 1 -11.32 12.26 0.33
C MET A 1 -12.51 11.84 1.18
N SER A 2 -13.41 10.98 0.72
CA SER A 2 -14.61 10.62 1.48
C SER A 2 -14.30 9.62 2.60
N LEU A 3 -15.11 9.62 3.67
CA LEU A 3 -14.97 8.67 4.79
C LEU A 3 -15.00 7.21 4.32
N MET A 4 -15.85 6.92 3.33
CA MET A 4 -15.92 5.60 2.72
C MET A 4 -14.58 5.17 2.11
N VAL A 5 -13.91 6.04 1.34
CA VAL A 5 -12.59 5.73 0.77
C VAL A 5 -11.58 5.48 1.88
N VAL A 6 -11.58 6.28 2.95
CA VAL A 6 -10.70 6.07 4.10
C VAL A 6 -10.94 4.69 4.73
N ALA A 7 -12.20 4.32 4.96
CA ALA A 7 -12.54 3.01 5.50
C ALA A 7 -12.08 1.85 4.59
N VAL A 8 -12.23 1.99 3.27
CA VAL A 8 -11.74 1.01 2.29
C VAL A 8 -10.23 0.86 2.34
N LEU A 9 -9.49 1.98 2.42
CA LEU A 9 -8.03 1.96 2.49
C LEU A 9 -7.55 1.31 3.79
N LEU A 10 -8.22 1.58 4.92
CA LEU A 10 -7.93 0.93 6.20
C LEU A 10 -8.24 -0.57 6.16
N LEU A 11 -9.34 -0.98 5.53
CA LEU A 11 -9.68 -2.40 5.36
C LEU A 11 -8.67 -3.13 4.46
N ALA A 12 -8.28 -2.50 3.35
CA ALA A 12 -7.24 -3.03 2.47
C ALA A 12 -5.90 -3.16 3.22
N GLY A 13 -5.53 -2.14 3.99
CA GLY A 13 -4.34 -2.18 4.83
C GLY A 13 -4.40 -3.26 5.91
N LEU A 14 -5.55 -3.44 6.55
CA LEU A 14 -5.77 -4.49 7.55
C LEU A 14 -5.66 -5.88 6.92
N SER A 15 -6.26 -6.09 5.76
CA SER A 15 -6.19 -7.35 5.01
C SER A 15 -4.73 -7.71 4.72
N GLU A 16 -3.93 -6.72 4.32
CA GLU A 16 -2.51 -6.92 4.05
C GLU A 16 -1.68 -7.16 5.31
N ALA A 17 -1.95 -6.42 6.38
CA ALA A 17 -1.33 -6.65 7.69
C ALA A 17 -1.63 -8.05 8.22
N LEU A 18 -2.87 -8.54 8.05
CA LEU A 18 -3.28 -9.90 8.41
C LEU A 18 -2.50 -10.94 7.60
N GLY A 19 -2.41 -10.78 6.28
CA GLY A 19 -1.69 -11.71 5.39
C GLY A 19 -0.22 -11.90 5.78
N ARG A 20 0.44 -10.84 6.26
CA ARG A 20 1.86 -10.89 6.67
C ARG A 20 2.05 -11.33 8.14
N LEU A 21 1.20 -10.85 9.06
CA LEU A 21 1.41 -11.05 10.50
C LEU A 21 0.81 -12.36 11.02
N LEU A 22 -0.32 -12.84 10.49
CA LEU A 22 -0.96 -14.05 11.00
C LEU A 22 -0.06 -15.30 10.93
N PRO A 23 0.67 -15.58 9.82
CA PRO A 23 1.57 -16.73 9.76
C PRO A 23 2.71 -16.65 10.80
N LEU A 24 3.15 -15.44 11.15
CA LEU A 24 4.21 -15.20 12.14
C LEU A 24 3.71 -15.39 13.56
N VAL A 25 2.52 -14.85 13.87
CA VAL A 25 1.86 -15.00 15.17
C VAL A 25 1.51 -16.46 15.42
N ALA A 26 0.97 -17.17 14.42
CA ALA A 26 0.65 -18.60 14.52
C ALA A 26 1.88 -19.47 14.82
N ARG A 27 3.07 -19.05 14.36
CA ARG A 27 4.34 -19.75 14.62
C ARG A 27 4.98 -19.41 15.97
N ARG A 28 4.44 -18.44 16.73
CA ARG A 28 5.00 -18.00 18.01
C ARG A 28 3.98 -18.18 19.15
N PRO A 29 4.05 -19.30 19.91
CA PRO A 29 3.06 -19.62 20.93
C PRO A 29 3.03 -18.68 22.16
N GLY A 30 3.90 -17.66 22.23
CA GLY A 30 3.98 -16.70 23.34
C GLY A 30 3.48 -15.29 23.05
N VAL A 31 2.97 -14.99 21.85
CA VAL A 31 2.46 -13.64 21.54
C VAL A 31 1.10 -13.44 22.18
N SER A 32 0.96 -12.41 23.02
CA SER A 32 -0.32 -12.08 23.63
C SER A 32 -1.29 -11.51 22.58
N ARG A 33 -2.57 -11.85 22.71
CA ARG A 33 -3.65 -11.33 21.85
C ARG A 33 -3.68 -9.79 21.71
N PRO A 34 -3.51 -8.99 22.78
CA PRO A 34 -3.52 -7.53 22.64
C PRO A 34 -2.33 -7.02 21.80
N VAL A 35 -1.14 -7.61 21.97
CA VAL A 35 0.04 -7.23 21.17
C VAL A 35 -0.17 -7.58 19.70
N ALA A 36 -0.75 -8.75 19.40
CA ALA A 36 -1.09 -9.12 18.03
C ALA A 36 -2.09 -8.14 17.40
N ALA A 37 -3.13 -7.73 18.15
CA ALA A 37 -4.12 -6.75 17.69
C ALA A 37 -3.50 -5.37 17.45
N GLU A 38 -2.62 -4.91 18.33
CA GLU A 38 -1.91 -3.65 18.18
C GLU A 38 -1.02 -3.64 16.92
N LEU A 39 -0.24 -4.71 16.70
CA LEU A 39 0.58 -4.85 15.50
C LEU A 39 -0.25 -4.87 14.22
N LEU A 40 -1.43 -5.51 14.24
CA LEU A 40 -2.36 -5.52 13.11
C LEU A 40 -2.94 -4.13 12.83
N LEU A 41 -3.29 -3.36 13.87
CA LEU A 41 -3.79 -2.00 13.74
C LEU A 41 -2.72 -1.06 13.16
N ILE A 42 -1.50 -1.14 13.67
CA ILE A 42 -0.36 -0.37 13.14
C ILE A 42 -0.11 -0.75 11.68
N GLY A 43 -0.09 -2.05 11.38
CA GLY A 43 0.02 -2.55 10.01
C GLY A 43 -1.08 -2.00 9.10
N ALA A 44 -2.33 -2.02 9.57
CA ALA A 44 -3.47 -1.52 8.80
C ALA A 44 -3.35 -0.04 8.45
N VAL A 45 -2.89 0.78 9.40
CA VAL A 45 -2.67 2.21 9.17
C VAL A 45 -1.52 2.44 8.19
N VAL A 46 -0.40 1.72 8.34
CA VAL A 46 0.78 1.85 7.47
C VAL A 46 0.45 1.44 6.03
N GLU A 47 -0.12 0.25 5.85
CA GLU A 47 -0.48 -0.24 4.51
C GLU A 47 -1.62 0.59 3.91
N GLY A 48 -2.59 1.02 4.72
CA GLY A 48 -3.64 1.94 4.30
C GLY A 48 -3.09 3.29 3.82
N ALA A 49 -2.04 3.82 4.47
CA ALA A 49 -1.35 5.02 4.04
C ALA A 49 -0.59 4.81 2.73
N VAL A 50 0.03 3.64 2.52
CA VAL A 50 0.65 3.27 1.23
C VAL A 50 -0.38 3.31 0.11
N PHE A 51 -1.52 2.64 0.31
CA PHE A 51 -2.61 2.69 -0.67
C PHE A 51 -3.09 4.12 -0.90
N ALA A 52 -3.24 4.92 0.15
CA ALA A 52 -3.66 6.33 0.05
C ALA A 52 -2.67 7.17 -0.78
N LEU A 53 -1.37 6.97 -0.62
CA LEU A 53 -0.34 7.72 -1.33
C LEU A 53 -0.18 7.30 -2.79
N TRP A 54 -0.55 6.07 -3.16
CA TRP A 54 -0.20 5.50 -4.46
C TRP A 54 -0.71 6.32 -5.67
N PRO A 55 -1.96 6.80 -5.75
CA PRO A 55 -2.38 7.62 -6.88
C PRO A 55 -1.63 8.96 -6.94
N LEU A 56 -1.32 9.54 -5.77
CA LEU A 56 -0.63 10.82 -5.67
C LEU A 56 0.85 10.68 -6.07
N THR A 57 1.54 9.64 -5.63
CA THR A 57 2.93 9.38 -6.06
C THR A 57 3.01 9.02 -7.54
N SER A 58 2.02 8.30 -8.07
CA SER A 58 1.92 8.03 -9.51
C SER A 58 1.76 9.32 -10.32
N TRP A 59 0.94 10.25 -9.83
CA TRP A 59 0.79 11.59 -10.40
C TRP A 59 2.09 12.40 -10.35
N THR A 60 2.75 12.46 -9.20
CA THR A 60 4.03 13.17 -9.06
C THR A 60 5.09 12.62 -10.01
N ILE A 61 5.18 11.29 -10.15
CA ILE A 61 6.12 10.67 -11.11
C ILE A 61 5.76 11.06 -12.55
N ALA A 62 4.48 11.06 -12.90
CA ALA A 62 4.04 11.48 -14.23
C ALA A 62 4.38 12.94 -14.54
N GLU A 63 4.20 13.86 -13.58
CA GLU A 63 4.59 15.27 -13.74
C GLU A 63 6.09 15.44 -14.01
N LEU A 64 6.94 14.63 -13.37
CA LEU A 64 8.40 14.69 -13.57
C LEU A 64 8.83 14.25 -14.98
N VAL A 65 8.00 13.45 -15.66
CA VAL A 65 8.26 12.96 -17.02
C VAL A 65 7.71 13.92 -18.09
N LEU A 66 6.77 14.79 -17.74
CA LEU A 66 6.14 15.73 -18.66
C LEU A 66 6.99 16.97 -18.91
N SER A 67 6.86 17.51 -20.12
CA SER A 67 7.44 18.80 -20.51
C SER A 67 6.50 19.50 -21.50
N PRO A 68 5.86 20.62 -21.12
CA PRO A 68 5.95 21.33 -19.84
C PRO A 68 5.21 20.61 -18.68
N PRO A 69 5.54 20.95 -17.41
CA PRO A 69 4.84 20.41 -16.23
C PRO A 69 3.37 20.85 -16.16
N LEU A 70 2.52 20.04 -15.53
CA LEU A 70 1.10 20.31 -15.33
C LEU A 70 0.86 21.31 -14.19
N PHE A 71 1.17 22.58 -14.39
CA PHE A 71 0.89 23.61 -13.39
C PHE A 71 -0.63 23.82 -13.21
N GLY A 72 -1.12 23.61 -11.99
CA GLY A 72 -2.50 23.93 -11.60
C GLY A 72 -3.55 22.84 -11.88
N ALA A 73 -3.15 21.67 -12.39
CA ALA A 73 -4.05 20.53 -12.53
C ALA A 73 -4.32 19.86 -11.17
N ALA A 74 -5.57 19.42 -10.95
CA ALA A 74 -5.92 18.70 -9.73
C ALA A 74 -5.23 17.32 -9.73
N ALA A 75 -4.45 17.04 -8.69
CA ALA A 75 -3.74 15.77 -8.55
C ALA A 75 -4.70 14.57 -8.54
N LEU A 76 -4.24 13.42 -9.05
CA LEU A 76 -4.99 12.18 -8.98
C LEU A 76 -5.21 11.77 -7.53
N THR A 77 -6.48 11.68 -7.14
CA THR A 77 -6.91 11.25 -5.81
C THR A 77 -7.88 10.08 -5.90
N TRP A 78 -7.98 9.31 -4.81
CA TRP A 78 -8.94 8.21 -4.74
C TRP A 78 -10.38 8.71 -4.87
N THR A 79 -11.10 8.14 -5.84
CA THR A 79 -12.56 8.24 -5.95
C THR A 79 -13.21 6.94 -5.49
N PRO A 80 -14.50 6.95 -5.12
CA PRO A 80 -15.27 5.73 -4.86
C PRO A 80 -15.12 4.64 -5.93
N GLY A 81 -15.15 5.03 -7.21
CA GLY A 81 -15.01 4.09 -8.33
C GLY A 81 -13.63 3.45 -8.40
N LEU A 82 -12.57 4.21 -8.09
CA LEU A 82 -11.20 3.68 -8.03
C LEU A 82 -10.99 2.78 -6.80
N ALA A 83 -11.71 3.03 -5.70
CA ALA A 83 -11.62 2.23 -4.48
C ALA A 83 -12.37 0.89 -4.57
N ALA A 84 -13.26 0.69 -5.55
CA ALA A 84 -14.05 -0.54 -5.66
C ALA A 84 -13.20 -1.81 -5.92
N PRO A 85 -12.20 -1.81 -6.82
CA PRO A 85 -11.24 -2.91 -6.94
C PRO A 85 -10.44 -3.17 -5.66
N LEU A 86 -10.12 -2.14 -4.88
CA LEU A 86 -9.48 -2.28 -3.57
C LEU A 86 -10.38 -2.94 -2.54
N LEU A 87 -11.69 -2.66 -2.56
CA LEU A 87 -12.68 -3.37 -1.73
C LEU A 87 -12.74 -4.85 -2.07
N LEU A 88 -12.84 -5.17 -3.35
CA LEU A 88 -12.83 -6.57 -3.81
C LEU A 88 -11.52 -7.25 -3.40
N SER A 89 -10.40 -6.55 -3.55
CA SER A 89 -9.09 -7.02 -3.10
C SER A 89 -9.05 -7.20 -1.59
N ALA A 90 -9.57 -6.29 -0.77
CA ALA A 90 -9.59 -6.40 0.68
C ALA A 90 -10.42 -7.61 1.16
N VAL A 91 -11.54 -7.89 0.49
CA VAL A 91 -12.41 -9.04 0.77
C VAL A 91 -11.76 -10.35 0.35
N LEU A 92 -11.16 -10.40 -0.85
CA LEU A 92 -10.55 -11.61 -1.39
C LEU A 92 -9.18 -11.89 -0.77
N ALA A 93 -8.36 -10.87 -0.55
CA ALA A 93 -7.02 -10.97 0.05
C ALA A 93 -7.04 -11.37 1.54
N PHE A 94 -8.19 -11.75 2.08
CA PHE A 94 -8.24 -12.52 3.31
C PHE A 94 -7.14 -13.60 3.25
N PRO A 95 -6.39 -13.84 4.34
CA PRO A 95 -5.15 -14.64 4.39
C PRO A 95 -5.16 -16.05 3.75
N LEU A 96 -6.32 -16.51 3.30
CA LEU A 96 -6.59 -17.82 2.70
C LEU A 96 -6.22 -17.91 1.21
N LEU A 97 -6.07 -16.80 0.46
CA LEU A 97 -5.80 -16.86 -0.98
C LEU A 97 -4.30 -16.98 -1.36
N GLY A 98 -3.39 -16.80 -0.41
CA GLY A 98 -1.95 -16.98 -0.64
C GLY A 98 -1.28 -15.85 -1.45
N PRO A 99 0.07 -15.83 -1.50
CA PRO A 99 0.84 -14.67 -1.97
C PRO A 99 0.59 -14.28 -3.43
N LEU A 100 0.34 -15.27 -4.29
CA LEU A 100 0.16 -15.04 -5.73
C LEU A 100 -1.16 -14.31 -6.04
N LEU A 101 -2.24 -14.69 -5.35
CA LEU A 101 -3.53 -14.00 -5.52
C LEU A 101 -3.49 -12.59 -4.93
N HIS A 102 -2.76 -12.37 -3.84
CA HIS A 102 -2.54 -11.02 -3.32
C HIS A 102 -1.80 -10.14 -4.33
N LEU A 103 -0.73 -10.66 -4.95
CA LEU A 103 0.00 -9.95 -6.00
C LEU A 103 -0.91 -9.62 -7.19
N LEU A 104 -1.73 -10.58 -7.63
CA LEU A 104 -2.63 -10.38 -8.77
C LEU A 104 -3.69 -9.31 -8.48
N LEU A 105 -4.23 -9.28 -7.26
CA LEU A 105 -5.16 -8.24 -6.81
C LEU A 105 -4.50 -6.87 -6.80
N PHE A 106 -3.27 -6.78 -6.30
CA PHE A 106 -2.49 -5.54 -6.28
C PHE A 106 -2.21 -5.02 -7.71
N VAL A 107 -1.85 -5.92 -8.63
CA VAL A 107 -1.70 -5.61 -10.06
C VAL A 107 -3.02 -5.11 -10.65
N GLY A 108 -4.14 -5.78 -10.36
CA GLY A 108 -5.46 -5.36 -10.82
C GLY A 108 -5.84 -3.95 -10.35
N VAL A 109 -5.58 -3.64 -9.08
CA VAL A 109 -5.75 -2.28 -8.53
C VAL A 109 -4.86 -1.27 -9.24
N GLY A 110 -3.58 -1.59 -9.44
CA GLY A 110 -2.63 -0.73 -10.16
C GLY A 110 -3.08 -0.45 -11.60
N ILE A 111 -3.53 -1.47 -12.33
CA ILE A 111 -4.09 -1.30 -13.68
C ILE A 111 -5.28 -0.33 -13.67
N GLY A 112 -6.12 -0.37 -12.63
CA GLY A 112 -7.24 0.56 -12.44
C GLY A 112 -6.84 2.03 -12.32
N LEU A 113 -5.58 2.33 -11.94
CA LEU A 113 -5.05 3.70 -11.87
C LEU A 113 -4.49 4.20 -13.20
N VAL A 114 -4.15 3.29 -14.13
CA VAL A 114 -3.44 3.64 -15.37
C VAL A 114 -4.30 4.51 -16.30
N ALA A 115 -5.54 4.11 -16.55
CA ALA A 115 -6.42 4.86 -17.45
C ALA A 115 -6.77 6.26 -16.91
N PRO A 116 -7.15 6.45 -15.63
CA PRO A 116 -7.33 7.77 -15.03
C PRO A 116 -6.07 8.63 -15.09
N LEU A 117 -4.90 8.06 -14.78
CA LEU A 117 -3.64 8.78 -14.83
C LEU A 117 -3.31 9.23 -16.26
N SER A 118 -3.43 8.34 -17.24
CA SER A 118 -3.23 8.64 -18.67
C SER A 118 -4.17 9.75 -19.13
N ALA A 119 -5.46 9.67 -18.79
CA ALA A 119 -6.46 10.65 -19.17
C ALA A 119 -6.16 12.06 -18.61
N MET A 120 -5.68 12.16 -17.38
CA MET A 120 -5.42 13.46 -16.76
C MET A 120 -4.05 14.05 -17.10
N THR A 121 -3.07 13.21 -17.41
CA THR A 121 -1.70 13.65 -17.71
C THR A 121 -1.42 13.79 -19.20
N GLY A 122 -2.27 13.23 -20.06
CA GLY A 122 -2.04 13.13 -21.49
C GLY A 122 -0.96 12.10 -21.87
N LEU A 123 -0.38 11.39 -20.89
CA LEU A 123 0.61 10.34 -21.14
C LEU A 123 -0.03 9.16 -21.88
N GLY A 124 0.75 8.53 -22.76
CA GLY A 124 0.37 7.24 -23.34
C GLY A 124 0.21 6.16 -22.26
N TRP A 125 -0.63 5.16 -22.53
CA TRP A 125 -1.00 4.12 -21.57
C TRP A 125 0.21 3.43 -20.92
N TRP A 126 1.24 3.09 -21.70
CA TRP A 126 2.46 2.45 -21.20
C TRP A 126 3.29 3.35 -20.28
N ALA A 127 3.36 4.65 -20.57
CA ALA A 127 4.07 5.61 -19.72
C ALA A 127 3.33 5.80 -18.39
N ALA A 128 1.99 5.92 -18.43
CA ALA A 128 1.17 5.96 -17.23
C ALA A 128 1.28 4.67 -16.41
N ALA A 129 1.28 3.49 -17.06
CA ALA A 129 1.49 2.21 -16.40
C ALA A 129 2.86 2.14 -15.71
N GLY A 130 3.91 2.64 -16.37
CA GLY A 130 5.24 2.76 -15.78
C GLY A 130 5.24 3.64 -14.52
N CYS A 131 4.59 4.80 -14.56
CA CYS A 131 4.49 5.69 -13.40
C CYS A 131 3.77 5.03 -12.22
N VAL A 132 2.64 4.34 -12.48
CA VAL A 132 1.90 3.61 -11.45
C VAL A 132 2.74 2.46 -10.86
N ALA A 133 3.44 1.71 -11.70
CA ALA A 133 4.29 0.60 -11.26
C ALA A 133 5.46 1.09 -10.41
N VAL A 134 6.19 2.12 -10.86
CA VAL A 134 7.31 2.72 -10.12
C VAL A 134 6.82 3.28 -8.78
N ALA A 135 5.68 3.96 -8.76
CA ALA A 135 5.08 4.48 -7.54
C ALA A 135 4.74 3.37 -6.53
N GLY A 136 4.10 2.30 -7.00
CA GLY A 136 3.70 1.17 -6.16
C GLY A 136 4.90 0.42 -5.58
N VAL A 137 5.89 0.11 -6.41
CA VAL A 137 7.13 -0.54 -5.99
C VAL A 137 7.91 0.36 -5.03
N GLY A 138 8.05 1.65 -5.36
CA GLY A 138 8.78 2.61 -4.55
C GLY A 138 8.20 2.76 -3.13
N LEU A 139 6.87 2.88 -3.03
CA LEU A 139 6.19 2.94 -1.73
C LEU A 139 6.37 1.63 -0.93
N GLY A 140 6.23 0.48 -1.58
CA GLY A 140 6.43 -0.83 -0.93
C GLY A 140 7.85 -1.01 -0.41
N VAL A 141 8.85 -0.66 -1.22
CA VAL A 141 10.27 -0.71 -0.83
C VAL A 141 10.56 0.26 0.32
N ALA A 142 10.01 1.48 0.29
CA ALA A 142 10.20 2.45 1.36
C ALA A 142 9.67 1.95 2.71
N VAL A 143 8.45 1.40 2.72
CA VAL A 143 7.86 0.84 3.95
C VAL A 143 8.65 -0.36 4.46
N GLU A 144 9.08 -1.25 3.56
CA GLU A 144 9.89 -2.41 3.95
C GLU A 144 11.26 -1.98 4.49
N ALA A 145 11.89 -0.96 3.91
CA ALA A 145 13.14 -0.40 4.41
C ALA A 145 12.97 0.18 5.82
N VAL A 146 11.90 0.95 6.07
CA VAL A 146 11.57 1.46 7.41
C VAL A 146 11.34 0.31 8.39
N ARG A 147 10.60 -0.73 7.98
CA ARG A 147 10.30 -1.88 8.84
C ARG A 147 11.58 -2.64 9.23
N ARG A 148 12.49 -2.85 8.27
CA ARG A 148 13.80 -3.47 8.52
C ARG A 148 14.69 -2.60 9.41
N LEU A 149 14.66 -1.29 9.21
CA LEU A 149 15.41 -0.34 10.02
C LEU A 149 14.93 -0.35 11.48
N VAL A 150 13.61 -0.29 11.69
CA VAL A 150 12.99 -0.38 13.03
C VAL A 150 13.34 -1.72 13.68
N ALA A 151 13.19 -2.84 12.95
CA ALA A 151 13.54 -4.16 13.49
C ALA A 151 15.02 -4.25 13.88
N LYS A 152 15.92 -3.66 13.07
CA LYS A 152 17.36 -3.60 13.36
C LYS A 152 17.64 -2.79 14.63
N ILE A 153 17.05 -1.60 14.77
CA ILE A 153 17.25 -0.71 15.93
C ILE A 153 16.70 -1.34 17.22
N SER A 154 15.50 -1.92 17.16
CA SER A 154 14.89 -2.59 18.32
C SER A 154 15.66 -3.85 18.72
N GLY A 155 16.22 -4.58 17.74
CA GLY A 155 17.07 -5.74 17.99
C GLY A 155 18.42 -5.38 18.62
N THR A 156 19.02 -4.24 18.29
CA THR A 156 20.25 -3.75 18.92
C THR A 156 20.01 -3.29 20.36
N GLY A 157 18.93 -2.56 20.63
CA GLY A 157 18.63 -2.08 22.00
C GLY A 157 18.33 -3.21 22.99
N ALA A 158 17.69 -4.29 22.54
CA ALA A 158 17.45 -5.48 23.38
C ALA A 158 18.75 -6.26 23.70
N ARG A 159 19.79 -6.11 22.89
CA ARG A 159 21.09 -6.79 23.08
C ARG A 159 22.00 -6.01 24.03
N GLU A 160 21.89 -4.68 24.05
CA GLU A 160 22.61 -3.80 24.99
C GLU A 160 22.04 -3.85 26.41
N SER A 161 20.75 -4.15 26.62
CA SER A 161 20.19 -4.29 27.97
C SER A 161 20.52 -5.60 28.68
N LEU A 162 21.19 -6.53 27.99
CA LEU A 162 21.56 -7.86 28.50
C LEU A 162 23.08 -8.03 28.68
N ALA A 163 23.86 -6.97 28.42
CA ALA A 163 25.30 -6.89 28.62
C ALA A 163 25.62 -5.98 29.83
#